data_AF-A0A7C9RJ76-F1
#
_entry.id   AF-A0A7C9RJ76-F1
#
_cell.length_a   1.000
_cell.length_b   1.000
_cell.length_c   1.000
_cell.angle_alpha   90.00
_cell.angle_beta   90.00
_cell.angle_gamma   90.00
#
_symmetry.space_group_name_H-M   'P 1'
#
loop_
_entity.id
_entity.type
_entity.pdbx_description
1 polymer ?
#
loop_
_entity_poly.entity_id
_entity_poly.type
_entity_poly.pdbx_seq_one_letter_code
_entity_poly.pdbx_strand_id
1 'polypeptide(L)'
;MPATKPAYLLAFATAAFLLGGCAQFERNTAPQATVDDDALCRAEGEPGSPAYVACRKNRDVQSSRASGNSRIERSHRNLAEDMLNNPR
;
A
#
# COMPACT_ATOMS: atom_id res chain seq x y z
N MET A 1 40.71 -9.51 -17.86
CA MET A 1 41.38 -9.10 -16.61
C MET A 1 40.68 -9.82 -15.46
N PRO A 2 41.34 -10.72 -14.70
CA PRO A 2 40.66 -11.43 -13.63
C PRO A 2 40.29 -10.45 -12.51
N ALA A 3 39.02 -10.43 -12.12
CA ALA A 3 38.54 -9.59 -11.04
C ALA A 3 39.28 -9.97 -9.74
N THR A 4 39.80 -8.98 -9.03
CA THR A 4 40.51 -9.19 -7.78
C THR A 4 39.50 -9.55 -6.68
N LYS A 5 39.90 -10.36 -5.70
CA LYS A 5 39.08 -10.76 -4.54
C LYS A 5 38.22 -9.64 -3.92
N PRO A 6 38.70 -8.38 -3.73
CA PRO A 6 37.87 -7.30 -3.23
C PRO A 6 36.71 -6.91 -4.16
N ALA A 7 36.88 -7.03 -5.48
CA ALA A 7 35.82 -6.73 -6.45
C ALA A 7 34.66 -7.72 -6.34
N TYR A 8 34.93 -9.00 -6.06
CA TYR A 8 33.90 -9.99 -5.80
C TYR A 8 33.12 -9.70 -4.51
N LEU A 9 33.81 -9.30 -3.44
CA LEU A 9 33.15 -8.94 -2.18
C LEU A 9 32.22 -7.73 -2.35
N LEU A 10 32.67 -6.73 -3.11
CA LEU A 10 31.87 -5.54 -3.42
C LEU A 10 30.65 -5.90 -4.30
N ALA A 11 30.83 -6.75 -5.30
CA ALA A 11 29.73 -7.23 -6.15
C ALA A 11 28.70 -8.07 -5.37
N PHE A 12 29.14 -8.89 -4.42
CA PHE A 12 28.23 -9.64 -3.55
C PHE A 12 27.47 -8.71 -2.59
N ALA A 13 28.14 -7.72 -2.02
CA ALA A 13 27.50 -6.77 -1.12
C ALA A 13 26.41 -5.94 -1.83
N THR A 14 26.68 -5.47 -3.05
CA THR A 14 25.68 -4.72 -3.84
C THR A 14 24.51 -5.60 -4.27
N ALA A 15 24.78 -6.84 -4.71
CA ALA A 15 23.73 -7.80 -5.05
C ALA A 15 22.83 -8.11 -3.85
N ALA A 16 23.41 -8.33 -2.66
CA ALA A 16 22.66 -8.58 -1.44
C ALA A 16 21.79 -7.38 -1.03
N PHE A 17 22.30 -6.15 -1.19
CA PHE A 17 21.54 -4.94 -0.87
C PHE A 17 20.35 -4.72 -1.84
N LEU A 18 20.56 -4.95 -3.13
CA LEU A 18 19.51 -4.86 -4.15
C LEU A 18 18.41 -5.92 -3.91
N LEU A 19 18.80 -7.18 -3.67
CA LEU A 19 17.86 -8.26 -3.38
C LEU A 19 17.10 -8.04 -2.06
N GLY A 20 17.78 -7.54 -1.01
CA GLY A 20 17.16 -7.20 0.26
C GLY A 20 16.17 -6.04 0.15
N GLY A 21 16.48 -5.03 -0.68
CA GLY A 21 15.57 -3.91 -0.98
C GLY A 21 14.30 -4.36 -1.69
N CYS A 22 14.41 -5.25 -2.68
CA CYS A 22 13.25 -5.81 -3.39
C CYS A 22 12.36 -6.65 -2.45
N ALA A 23 12.94 -7.49 -1.60
CA ALA A 23 12.17 -8.32 -0.65
C ALA A 23 11.46 -7.49 0.44
N GLN A 24 12.01 -6.33 0.81
CA GLN A 24 11.37 -5.42 1.76
C GLN A 24 10.14 -4.73 1.14
N PHE A 25 10.15 -4.46 -0.17
CA PHE A 25 9.03 -3.83 -0.86
C PHE A 25 7.76 -4.70 -0.80
N GLU A 26 7.89 -6.01 -1.05
CA GLU A 26 6.77 -6.96 -0.97
C GLU A 26 6.20 -7.12 0.44
N ARG A 27 7.01 -6.91 1.49
CA ARG A 27 6.56 -6.99 2.88
C ARG A 27 5.83 -5.73 3.36
N ASN A 28 6.11 -4.57 2.75
CA ASN A 28 5.46 -3.31 3.11
C ASN A 28 4.13 -3.08 2.39
N THR A 29 3.83 -3.86 1.36
CA THR A 29 2.43 -4.17 1.03
C THR A 29 1.93 -5.12 2.09
N ALA A 30 1.40 -4.57 3.20
CA ALA A 30 0.65 -5.36 4.17
C ALA A 30 -0.28 -6.31 3.40
N PRO A 31 -0.38 -7.60 3.77
CA PRO A 31 -1.28 -8.50 3.10
C PRO A 31 -2.68 -7.89 3.25
N GLN A 32 -3.17 -7.27 2.17
CA GLN A 32 -4.58 -6.99 2.03
C GLN A 32 -5.16 -8.39 1.93
N ALA A 33 -5.56 -8.96 3.07
CA ALA A 33 -6.40 -10.13 3.07
C ALA A 33 -7.54 -9.76 2.11
N THR A 34 -7.57 -10.38 0.94
CA THR A 34 -8.61 -10.23 -0.05
C THR A 34 -9.83 -10.93 0.53
N VAL A 35 -10.40 -10.31 1.55
CA VAL A 35 -11.63 -10.73 2.16
C VAL A 35 -12.69 -10.46 1.09
N ASP A 36 -13.41 -11.51 0.70
CA ASP A 36 -14.51 -11.40 -0.25
C ASP A 36 -15.64 -10.58 0.40
N ASP A 37 -15.61 -9.27 0.17
CA ASP A 37 -16.59 -8.33 0.69
C ASP A 37 -18.01 -8.66 0.18
N ASP A 38 -18.15 -9.35 -0.95
CA ASP A 38 -19.45 -9.84 -1.43
C ASP A 38 -19.99 -10.95 -0.56
N ALA A 39 -19.17 -11.96 -0.25
CA ALA A 39 -19.58 -13.05 0.63
C ALA A 39 -19.99 -12.53 2.02
N LEU A 40 -19.28 -11.54 2.55
CA LEU A 40 -19.61 -10.88 3.81
C LEU A 40 -20.92 -10.08 3.73
N CYS A 41 -21.07 -9.24 2.71
CA CYS A 41 -22.23 -8.36 2.62
C CYS A 41 -23.52 -9.09 2.23
N ARG A 42 -23.45 -10.28 1.65
CA ARG A 42 -24.63 -11.14 1.43
C ARG A 42 -25.30 -11.57 2.74
N ALA A 43 -24.59 -11.58 3.87
CA ALA A 43 -25.19 -11.85 5.18
C ALA A 43 -26.08 -10.69 5.68
N GLU A 44 -25.83 -9.46 5.21
CA GLU A 44 -26.58 -8.25 5.58
C GLU A 44 -27.80 -8.01 4.69
N GLY A 45 -27.80 -8.57 3.47
CA GLY A 45 -28.91 -8.51 2.55
C GLY A 45 -28.56 -8.95 1.14
N GLU A 46 -29.58 -9.08 0.30
CA GLU A 46 -29.41 -9.44 -1.10
C GLU A 46 -28.67 -8.35 -1.89
N PRO A 47 -27.91 -8.71 -2.94
CA PRO A 47 -27.25 -7.73 -3.81
C PRO A 47 -28.23 -6.68 -4.34
N GLY A 48 -27.89 -5.41 -4.16
CA GLY A 48 -28.74 -4.26 -4.54
C GLY A 48 -29.72 -3.81 -3.47
N SER A 49 -29.88 -4.54 -2.36
CA SER A 49 -30.61 -4.04 -1.20
C SER A 49 -29.88 -2.86 -0.53
N PRO A 50 -30.59 -1.93 0.13
CA PRO A 50 -29.94 -0.83 0.85
C PRO A 50 -28.93 -1.28 1.90
N ALA A 51 -29.21 -2.39 2.60
CA ALA A 51 -28.33 -2.96 3.62
C ALA A 51 -27.02 -3.52 3.01
N TYR A 52 -27.13 -4.27 1.91
CA TYR A 52 -25.97 -4.78 1.18
C TYR A 52 -25.08 -3.64 0.64
N VAL A 53 -25.70 -2.61 0.03
CA VAL A 53 -24.95 -1.45 -0.50
C VAL A 53 -24.25 -0.68 0.62
N ALA A 54 -24.90 -0.52 1.78
CA ALA A 54 -24.28 0.11 2.94
C ALA A 54 -23.08 -0.69 3.48
N CYS A 55 -23.21 -2.02 3.56
CA CYS A 55 -22.11 -2.91 3.94
C CYS A 55 -20.92 -2.77 3.00
N ARG A 56 -21.15 -2.87 1.68
CA ARG A 56 -20.12 -2.73 0.64
C ARG A 56 -19.38 -1.40 0.76
N LYS A 57 -20.13 -0.30 0.89
CA LYS A 57 -19.56 1.05 1.06
C LYS A 57 -18.69 1.17 2.32
N ASN A 58 -19.13 0.60 3.44
CA ASN A 58 -18.36 0.65 4.69
C ASN A 58 -17.05 -0.14 4.56
N ARG A 59 -17.09 -1.30 3.91
CA ARG A 59 -15.91 -2.13 3.61
C ARG A 59 -14.92 -1.42 2.69
N ASP A 60 -15.40 -0.77 1.62
CA ASP A 60 -14.55 0.03 0.72
C ASP A 60 -13.84 1.17 1.46
N VAL A 61 -14.55 1.87 2.35
CA VAL A 61 -13.97 2.93 3.19
C VAL A 61 -12.95 2.38 4.18
N GLN A 62 -13.19 1.18 4.74
CA GLN A 62 -12.25 0.54 5.65
C GLN A 62 -10.98 0.07 4.92
N SER A 63 -11.14 -0.50 3.74
CA SER A 63 -10.06 -0.93 2.84
C SER A 63 -9.18 0.25 2.41
N SER A 64 -9.76 1.35 1.93
CA SER A 64 -9.03 2.57 1.54
C SER A 64 -8.28 3.24 2.70
N ARG A 65 -8.77 3.11 3.94
CA ARG A 65 -8.04 3.53 5.14
C ARG A 65 -6.86 2.63 5.44
N ALA A 66 -7.04 1.32 5.30
CA ALA A 66 -6.03 0.30 5.58
C ALA A 66 -4.91 0.24 4.51
N SER A 67 -5.23 0.47 3.24
CA SER A 67 -4.28 0.39 2.12
C SER A 67 -3.26 1.53 2.07
N GLY A 68 -3.30 2.48 3.01
CA GLY A 68 -2.37 3.60 3.05
C GLY A 68 -2.69 4.72 2.06
N ASN A 69 -3.67 4.56 1.16
CA ASN A 69 -4.18 5.67 0.31
C ASN A 69 -4.60 6.87 1.16
N SER A 70 -5.20 6.65 2.32
CA SER A 70 -5.54 7.73 3.26
C SER A 70 -4.33 8.52 3.79
N ARG A 71 -3.14 7.93 3.83
CA ARG A 71 -1.90 8.62 4.22
C ARG A 71 -1.37 9.47 3.08
N ILE A 72 -1.40 8.93 1.86
CA ILE A 72 -1.02 9.64 0.64
C ILE A 72 -1.95 10.85 0.42
N GLU A 73 -3.26 10.64 0.49
CA GLU A 73 -4.27 11.71 0.39
C GLU A 73 -4.04 12.83 1.42
N ARG A 74 -3.74 12.47 2.67
CA ARG A 74 -3.39 13.43 3.73
C ARG A 74 -2.10 14.19 3.42
N SER A 75 -1.06 13.52 2.91
CA SER A 75 0.18 14.20 2.53
C SER A 75 -0.01 15.17 1.36
N HIS A 76 -0.81 14.82 0.36
CA HIS A 76 -1.14 15.73 -0.75
C HIS A 76 -1.93 16.94 -0.27
N ARG A 77 -2.91 16.73 0.62
CA ARG A 77 -3.68 17.83 1.21
C ARG A 77 -2.80 18.75 2.02
N ASN A 78 -1.96 18.21 2.90
CA ASN A 78 -1.06 19.01 3.72
C ASN A 78 -0.08 19.83 2.87
N LEU A 79 0.44 19.24 1.78
CA LEU A 79 1.31 19.94 0.84
C LEU A 79 0.55 21.07 0.11
N ALA A 80 -0.67 20.81 -0.35
CA ALA A 80 -1.49 21.82 -1.02
C ALA A 80 -1.80 23.01 -0.08
N GLU A 81 -2.15 22.72 1.18
CA GLU A 81 -2.37 23.76 2.19
C GLU A 81 -1.09 24.55 2.50
N ASP A 82 0.08 23.90 2.55
CA ASP A 82 1.37 24.57 2.75
C ASP A 82 1.69 25.51 1.57
N MET A 83 1.49 25.07 0.33
CA MET A 83 1.69 25.92 -0.85
C MET A 83 0.73 27.10 -0.91
N LEU A 84 -0.51 26.93 -0.43
CA LEU A 84 -1.52 27.99 -0.41
C LEU A 84 -1.26 29.01 0.71
N ASN A 85 -0.84 28.55 1.89
CA ASN A 85 -0.64 29.41 3.07
C ASN A 85 0.78 29.96 3.18
N ASN A 86 1.75 29.35 2.50
CA ASN A 86 3.13 29.82 2.43
C ASN A 86 3.62 29.87 0.97
N PRO A 87 2.99 30.68 0.09
CA PRO A 87 3.50 30.92 -1.24
C PRO A 87 4.83 31.66 -1.10
N ARG A 88 5.92 31.00 -1.49
CA ARG A 88 7.27 31.59 -1.50
C ARG A 88 7.48 32.39 -2.77
#